data_AF-A0A3D0LSI2-F1
#
_entry.id   AF-A0A3D0LSI2-F1
#
_cell.length_a   1.000
_cell.length_b   1.000
_cell.length_c   1.000
_cell.angle_alpha   90.00
_cell.angle_beta   90.00
_cell.angle_gamma   90.00
#
_symmetry.space_group_name_H-M   'P 1'
#
loop_
_entity.id
_entity.type
_entity.pdbx_description
1 polymer ?
#
loop_
_entity_poly.entity_id
_entity_poly.type
_entity_poly.pdbx_seq_one_letter_code
_entity_poly.pdbx_strand_id
1 'polypeptide(L)'
;MRILEKALTFDDVLLVPAYSAVLPRDVSLKTRLTRNIQLNIPVISAAMDTVTEGRLAIALAQEGGIGVIHKNMSAKAHAAQVAQVKRFESGVVKDPITIRPDMSVRDVLTLTSRHKISGLPVVEGETVVGIVTNRDLRFETRLDQPVMNIMTPRERLVTV
;
A
#
# COMPACT_ATOMS: atom_id res chain seq x y z
N MET A 1 9.41 27.28 43.75
CA MET A 1 8.69 26.20 43.04
C MET A 1 8.82 24.93 43.88
N ARG A 2 7.75 24.49 44.57
CA ARG A 2 7.77 23.25 45.35
C ARG A 2 7.40 22.10 44.42
N ILE A 3 8.29 21.13 44.23
CA ILE A 3 7.96 19.87 43.57
C ILE A 3 6.96 19.15 44.48
N LEU A 4 5.72 18.96 44.01
CA LEU A 4 4.62 18.40 44.81
C LEU A 4 4.66 16.87 44.84
N GLU A 5 5.19 16.21 43.80
CA GLU A 5 5.31 14.74 43.71
C GLU A 5 6.58 14.33 42.95
N LYS A 6 7.09 13.14 43.29
CA LYS A 6 8.26 12.54 42.62
C LYS A 6 7.82 12.00 41.25
N ALA A 7 8.46 12.48 40.18
CA ALA A 7 8.30 11.99 38.82
C ALA A 7 9.56 11.25 38.37
N LEU A 8 9.39 10.24 37.51
CA LEU A 8 10.48 9.45 36.93
C LEU A 8 10.35 9.45 35.40
N THR A 9 11.47 9.51 34.68
CA THR A 9 11.58 9.28 33.24
C THR A 9 12.23 7.93 32.94
N PHE A 10 12.41 7.58 31.67
CA PHE A 10 12.99 6.31 31.23
C PHE A 10 14.39 6.05 31.82
N ASP A 11 15.24 7.08 31.86
CA ASP A 11 16.63 6.96 32.34
C ASP A 11 16.74 6.82 33.86
N ASP A 12 15.67 7.06 34.60
CA ASP A 12 15.67 6.96 36.07
C ASP A 12 15.47 5.51 36.56
N VAL A 13 15.12 4.56 35.68
CA VAL A 13 14.71 3.21 36.05
C VAL A 13 15.32 2.14 35.14
N LEU A 14 15.47 0.92 35.68
CA LEU A 14 15.89 -0.26 34.95
C LEU A 14 14.92 -1.41 35.21
N LEU A 15 14.75 -2.30 34.22
CA LEU A 15 14.00 -3.54 34.41
C LEU A 15 14.87 -4.55 35.15
N VAL A 16 14.34 -5.13 36.23
CA VAL A 16 15.01 -6.20 36.98
C VAL A 16 14.82 -7.52 36.22
N PRO A 17 15.90 -8.22 35.83
CA PRO A 17 15.78 -9.53 35.17
C PRO A 17 15.09 -10.56 36.06
N ALA A 18 14.30 -11.44 35.44
CA ALA A 18 13.65 -12.57 36.11
C ALA A 18 13.87 -13.86 35.30
N TYR A 19 13.64 -15.01 35.94
CA TYR A 19 13.70 -16.30 35.26
C TYR A 19 12.67 -16.35 34.11
N SER A 20 13.09 -16.82 32.94
CA SER A 20 12.23 -17.00 31.76
C SER A 20 12.46 -18.39 31.16
N ALA A 21 11.35 -19.08 30.85
CA ALA A 21 11.36 -20.30 30.05
C ALA A 21 11.10 -20.03 28.55
N VAL A 22 10.85 -18.76 28.17
CA VAL A 22 10.54 -18.36 26.79
C VAL A 22 11.80 -17.78 26.15
N LEU A 23 12.11 -18.23 24.93
CA LEU A 23 13.20 -17.67 24.14
C LEU A 23 12.75 -16.37 23.46
N PRO A 24 13.64 -15.38 23.25
CA PRO A 24 13.27 -14.09 22.66
C PRO A 24 12.52 -14.18 21.32
N ARG A 25 12.85 -15.15 20.47
CA ARG A 25 12.19 -15.37 19.16
C ARG A 25 10.74 -15.88 19.27
N ASP A 26 10.38 -16.44 20.41
CA ASP A 26 9.07 -17.06 20.65
C ASP A 26 8.12 -16.09 21.40
N VAL A 27 8.59 -14.88 21.72
CA VAL A 27 7.79 -13.84 22.37
C VAL A 27 6.82 -13.21 21.36
N SER A 28 5.56 -13.03 21.77
CA SER A 28 4.57 -12.29 20.97
C SER A 28 4.68 -10.79 21.19
N LEU A 29 4.82 -10.03 20.10
CA LEU A 29 4.79 -8.56 20.12
C LEU A 29 3.40 -7.99 19.78
N LYS A 30 2.39 -8.86 19.62
CA LYS A 30 1.03 -8.43 19.26
C LYS A 30 0.45 -7.52 20.34
N THR A 31 -0.15 -6.41 19.91
CA THR A 31 -0.73 -5.43 20.83
C THR A 31 -2.03 -4.85 20.27
N ARG A 32 -2.82 -4.20 21.14
CA ARG A 32 -4.06 -3.51 20.76
C ARG A 32 -3.83 -2.01 20.77
N LEU A 33 -3.98 -1.37 19.61
CA LEU A 33 -3.97 0.09 19.52
C LEU A 33 -5.31 0.68 19.95
N THR A 34 -6.40 0.06 19.52
CA THR A 34 -7.77 0.49 19.87
C THR A 34 -8.61 -0.71 20.28
N ARG A 35 -9.88 -0.47 20.63
CA ARG A 35 -10.85 -1.55 20.89
C ARG A 35 -10.94 -2.54 19.72
N ASN A 36 -10.76 -2.07 18.49
CA ASN A 36 -11.02 -2.87 17.28
C ASN A 36 -9.79 -3.06 16.39
N ILE A 37 -8.62 -2.49 16.75
CA ILE A 37 -7.40 -2.55 15.94
C ILE A 37 -6.29 -3.23 16.73
N GLN A 38 -5.80 -4.34 16.18
CA GLN A 38 -4.62 -5.07 16.66
C GLN A 38 -3.44 -4.83 15.71
N LEU A 39 -2.24 -4.77 16.27
CA LEU A 39 -0.98 -4.66 15.55
C LEU A 39 -0.14 -5.91 15.83
N ASN A 40 0.72 -6.28 14.88
CA ASN A 40 1.67 -7.38 15.07
C ASN A 40 2.91 -6.95 15.86
N ILE A 41 3.25 -5.66 15.81
CA ILE A 41 4.30 -5.03 16.62
C ILE A 41 3.78 -3.74 17.27
N PRO A 42 4.27 -3.34 18.45
CA PRO A 42 3.81 -2.15 19.17
C PRO A 42 4.49 -0.87 18.66
N VAL A 43 4.49 -0.66 17.34
CA VAL A 43 5.15 0.48 16.70
C VAL A 43 4.14 1.30 15.90
N ILE A 44 4.09 2.59 16.20
CA ILE A 44 3.29 3.60 15.52
C ILE A 44 4.17 4.78 15.11
N SER A 45 4.01 5.27 13.88
CA SER A 45 4.74 6.47 13.45
C SER A 45 4.03 7.76 13.84
N ALA A 46 4.81 8.79 14.16
CA ALA A 46 4.29 10.10 14.53
C ALA A 46 3.58 10.81 13.36
N ALA A 47 2.50 11.52 13.65
CA ALA A 47 1.71 12.27 12.67
C ALA A 47 2.36 13.62 12.29
N MET A 48 3.60 13.58 11.82
CA MET A 48 4.42 14.75 11.47
C MET A 48 4.77 14.73 9.98
N ASP A 49 4.87 15.91 9.36
CA ASP A 49 5.20 16.08 7.94
C ASP A 49 6.58 15.56 7.57
N THR A 50 7.54 15.69 8.48
CA THR A 50 8.89 15.16 8.32
C THR A 50 9.00 13.65 8.57
N VAL A 51 7.92 13.00 9.01
CA VAL A 51 7.93 11.59 9.43
C VAL A 51 7.04 10.76 8.52
N THR A 52 5.73 11.02 8.49
CA THR A 52 4.76 10.04 7.98
C THR A 52 3.91 10.55 6.84
N GLU A 53 4.25 10.12 5.63
CA GLU A 53 3.37 10.10 4.46
C GLU A 53 3.06 8.67 4.03
N GLY A 54 2.37 8.49 2.89
CA GLY A 54 1.93 7.19 2.40
C GLY A 54 3.05 6.17 2.26
N ARG A 55 4.26 6.60 1.86
CA ARG A 55 5.42 5.69 1.74
C ARG A 55 5.81 5.03 3.06
N LEU A 56 5.94 5.82 4.14
CA LEU A 56 6.28 5.27 5.45
C LEU A 56 5.11 4.47 6.03
N ALA A 57 3.87 4.95 5.85
CA ALA A 57 2.69 4.25 6.34
C ALA A 57 2.53 2.85 5.71
N ILE A 58 2.83 2.71 4.41
CA ILE A 58 2.89 1.40 3.72
C ILE A 58 3.98 0.53 4.34
N ALA A 59 5.21 1.01 4.40
CA ALA A 59 6.34 0.22 4.90
C ALA A 59 6.10 -0.27 6.33
N LEU A 60 5.66 0.62 7.22
CA LEU A 60 5.40 0.27 8.61
C LEU A 60 4.23 -0.71 8.77
N ALA A 61 3.20 -0.60 7.93
CA ALA A 61 2.09 -1.56 7.92
C ALA A 61 2.54 -2.96 7.46
N GLN A 62 3.45 -3.03 6.48
CA GLN A 62 4.04 -4.30 6.02
C GLN A 62 4.88 -4.98 7.12
N GLU A 63 5.60 -4.20 7.94
CA GLU A 63 6.31 -4.68 9.13
C GLU A 63 5.37 -5.02 10.30
N GLY A 64 4.06 -4.78 10.15
CA GLY A 64 3.03 -5.13 11.14
C GLY A 64 2.71 -4.05 12.17
N GLY A 65 3.24 -2.84 12.00
CA GLY A 65 2.89 -1.64 12.75
C GLY A 65 1.79 -0.83 12.07
N ILE A 66 1.73 0.48 12.35
CA ILE A 66 0.78 1.40 11.71
C ILE A 66 1.34 2.81 11.57
N GLY A 67 1.10 3.44 10.42
CA GLY A 67 1.46 4.84 10.18
C GLY A 67 0.28 5.80 10.33
N VAL A 68 0.52 6.97 10.93
CA VAL A 68 -0.46 8.07 11.01
C VAL A 68 -0.04 9.21 10.09
N ILE A 69 -0.78 9.43 9.00
CA ILE A 69 -0.47 10.49 8.03
C ILE A 69 -0.75 11.86 8.66
N HIS A 70 0.25 12.74 8.63
CA HIS A 70 0.16 14.10 9.17
C HIS A 70 -0.90 14.96 8.46
N LYS A 71 -1.36 16.04 9.11
CA LYS A 71 -2.42 16.93 8.59
C LYS A 71 -1.93 18.21 7.91
N ASN A 72 -0.62 18.36 7.71
CA ASN A 72 -0.01 19.56 7.12
C ASN A 72 -0.12 19.53 5.58
N MET A 73 -1.33 19.34 5.05
CA MET A 73 -1.65 19.32 3.62
C MET A 73 -3.15 19.54 3.43
N SER A 74 -3.59 19.77 2.18
CA SER A 74 -5.03 19.87 1.90
C SER A 74 -5.76 18.55 2.17
N ALA A 75 -7.05 18.61 2.50
CA ALA A 75 -7.88 17.41 2.70
C ALA A 75 -7.84 16.45 1.48
N LYS A 76 -7.77 17.01 0.26
CA LYS A 76 -7.65 16.24 -0.98
C LYS A 76 -6.31 15.48 -1.05
N ALA A 77 -5.22 16.15 -0.70
CA ALA A 77 -3.89 15.52 -0.67
C ALA A 77 -3.80 14.44 0.41
N HIS A 78 -4.38 14.70 1.60
CA HIS A 78 -4.43 13.74 2.69
C HIS A 78 -5.20 12.48 2.29
N ALA A 79 -6.38 12.65 1.69
CA ALA A 79 -7.18 11.55 1.17
C ALA A 79 -6.42 10.75 0.08
N ALA A 80 -5.63 11.41 -0.77
CA ALA A 80 -4.82 10.73 -1.78
C ALA A 80 -3.71 9.86 -1.14
N GLN A 81 -3.05 10.35 -0.09
CA GLN A 81 -2.06 9.57 0.68
C GLN A 81 -2.72 8.35 1.33
N VAL A 82 -3.90 8.52 1.96
CA VAL A 82 -4.67 7.40 2.54
C VAL A 82 -5.06 6.39 1.46
N ALA A 83 -5.58 6.85 0.33
CA ALA A 83 -5.98 5.99 -0.79
C ALA A 83 -4.79 5.19 -1.34
N GLN A 84 -3.61 5.82 -1.44
CA GLN A 84 -2.38 5.15 -1.85
C GLN A 84 -2.03 3.99 -0.89
N VAL A 85 -2.07 4.22 0.42
CA VAL A 85 -1.80 3.17 1.44
C VAL A 85 -2.81 2.03 1.32
N LYS A 86 -4.11 2.35 1.22
CA LYS A 86 -5.17 1.33 1.18
C LYS A 86 -5.22 0.52 -0.12
N ARG A 87 -4.72 1.07 -1.23
CA ARG A 87 -4.66 0.39 -2.53
C ARG A 87 -3.37 -0.40 -2.74
N PHE A 88 -2.34 -0.18 -1.93
CA PHE A 88 -1.04 -0.80 -2.11
C PHE A 88 -1.10 -2.33 -2.09
N GLU A 89 -1.86 -2.89 -1.14
CA GLU A 89 -2.07 -4.33 -1.04
C GLU A 89 -3.56 -4.60 -0.88
N SER A 90 -4.21 -5.05 -1.97
CA SER A 90 -5.61 -5.42 -1.98
C SER A 90 -5.77 -6.82 -2.57
N GLY A 91 -6.39 -7.73 -1.82
CA GLY A 91 -6.64 -9.10 -2.29
C GLY A 91 -7.59 -9.16 -3.48
N VAL A 92 -8.55 -8.24 -3.56
CA VAL A 92 -9.41 -8.01 -4.72
C VAL A 92 -9.47 -6.51 -4.99
N VAL A 93 -9.10 -6.09 -6.19
CA VAL A 93 -9.12 -4.68 -6.62
C VAL A 93 -10.56 -4.32 -7.01
N LYS A 94 -11.25 -3.50 -6.21
CA LYS A 94 -12.67 -3.14 -6.44
C LYS A 94 -12.92 -2.17 -7.60
N ASP A 95 -11.92 -1.37 -7.94
CA ASP A 95 -12.02 -0.32 -8.97
C ASP A 95 -10.69 -0.28 -9.74
N PRO A 96 -10.42 -1.30 -10.58
CA PRO A 96 -9.18 -1.37 -11.33
C PRO A 96 -9.14 -0.26 -12.38
N ILE A 97 -7.95 0.25 -12.67
CA ILE A 97 -7.77 1.09 -13.85
C ILE A 97 -7.94 0.19 -15.08
N THR A 98 -8.94 0.49 -15.89
CA THR A 98 -9.23 -0.23 -17.13
C THR A 98 -8.85 0.62 -18.34
N ILE A 99 -8.62 -0.04 -19.47
CA ILE A 99 -8.30 0.62 -20.75
C ILE A 99 -9.25 0.14 -21.86
N ARG A 100 -9.39 0.94 -22.91
CA ARG A 100 -10.19 0.58 -24.08
C ARG A 100 -9.36 -0.20 -25.11
N PRO A 101 -9.98 -1.07 -25.93
CA PRO A 101 -9.27 -1.86 -26.96
C PRO A 101 -8.60 -1.00 -28.04
N ASP A 102 -9.15 0.17 -28.34
CA ASP A 102 -8.68 1.13 -29.35
C ASP A 102 -7.57 2.06 -28.85
N MET A 103 -7.26 2.03 -27.55
CA MET A 103 -6.20 2.83 -26.95
C MET A 103 -4.83 2.43 -27.50
N SER A 104 -3.94 3.39 -27.75
CA SER A 104 -2.61 3.10 -28.29
C SER A 104 -1.70 2.46 -27.24
N VAL A 105 -0.75 1.64 -27.69
CA VAL A 105 0.29 1.06 -26.81
C VAL A 105 1.06 2.16 -26.07
N ARG A 106 1.32 3.31 -26.72
CA ARG A 106 1.97 4.49 -26.13
C ARG A 106 1.21 5.05 -24.93
N ASP A 107 -0.11 5.18 -25.05
CA ASP A 107 -0.94 5.72 -23.96
C ASP A 107 -0.98 4.75 -22.78
N VAL A 108 -1.03 3.45 -23.05
CA VAL A 108 -0.98 2.41 -22.02
C VAL A 108 0.36 2.42 -21.29
N LEU A 109 1.50 2.57 -21.99
CA LEU A 109 2.81 2.72 -21.37
C LEU A 109 2.88 3.96 -20.46
N THR A 110 2.26 5.06 -20.89
CA THR A 110 2.19 6.29 -20.10
C THR A 110 1.35 6.08 -18.82
N LEU A 111 0.22 5.39 -18.94
CA LEU A 111 -0.67 5.08 -17.84
C LEU A 111 -0.03 4.13 -16.81
N THR A 112 0.59 3.05 -17.28
CA THR A 112 1.28 2.06 -16.42
C THR A 112 2.45 2.70 -15.66
N SER A 113 3.24 3.55 -16.31
CA SER A 113 4.34 4.29 -15.68
C SER A 113 3.84 5.27 -14.61
N ARG A 114 2.79 6.04 -14.91
CA ARG A 114 2.22 7.03 -13.98
C ARG A 114 1.65 6.37 -12.72
N HIS A 115 0.95 5.25 -12.87
CA HIS A 115 0.26 4.58 -11.77
C HIS A 115 1.06 3.43 -11.13
N LYS A 116 2.23 3.09 -11.69
CA LYS A 116 3.07 1.94 -11.28
C LYS A 116 2.30 0.62 -11.27
N ILE A 117 1.45 0.40 -12.28
CA ILE A 117 0.63 -0.81 -12.44
C ILE A 117 1.19 -1.63 -13.60
N SER A 118 1.33 -2.94 -13.39
CA SER A 118 1.93 -3.86 -14.38
C SER A 118 0.92 -4.60 -15.25
N GLY A 119 -0.38 -4.56 -14.94
CA GLY A 119 -1.42 -5.23 -15.70
C GLY A 119 -2.73 -4.45 -15.68
N LEU A 120 -3.39 -4.36 -16.83
CA LEU A 120 -4.60 -3.57 -17.02
C LEU A 120 -5.65 -4.44 -17.73
N PRO A 121 -6.86 -4.59 -17.15
CA PRO A 121 -7.99 -5.15 -17.87
C PRO A 121 -8.36 -4.27 -19.06
N VAL A 122 -8.59 -4.90 -20.21
CA VAL A 122 -9.11 -4.24 -21.41
C VAL A 122 -10.63 -4.43 -21.41
N VAL A 123 -11.36 -3.32 -21.50
CA VAL A 123 -12.83 -3.30 -21.43
C VAL A 123 -13.43 -2.58 -22.61
N GLU A 124 -14.54 -3.10 -23.11
CA GLU A 124 -15.41 -2.45 -24.07
C GLU A 124 -16.78 -2.25 -23.41
N GLY A 125 -17.11 -1.00 -23.09
CA GLY A 125 -18.22 -0.69 -22.18
C GLY A 125 -17.99 -1.32 -20.80
N GLU A 126 -18.92 -2.16 -20.36
CA GLU A 126 -18.84 -2.90 -19.09
C GLU A 126 -18.23 -4.31 -19.26
N THR A 127 -17.88 -4.71 -20.49
CA THR A 127 -17.42 -6.07 -20.77
C THR A 127 -15.90 -6.13 -20.82
N VAL A 128 -15.30 -7.01 -20.01
CA VAL A 128 -13.86 -7.34 -20.12
C VAL A 128 -13.61 -8.13 -21.40
N VAL A 129 -12.82 -7.59 -22.31
CA VAL A 129 -12.46 -8.21 -23.60
C VAL A 129 -11.04 -8.78 -23.61
N GLY A 130 -10.23 -8.46 -22.62
CA GLY A 130 -8.88 -8.99 -22.50
C GLY A 130 -8.10 -8.42 -21.31
N ILE A 131 -6.82 -8.73 -21.27
CA ILE A 131 -5.85 -8.14 -20.32
C ILE A 131 -4.55 -7.83 -21.06
N VAL A 132 -3.92 -6.71 -20.71
CA VAL A 132 -2.55 -6.40 -21.13
C VAL A 132 -1.65 -6.34 -19.92
N THR A 133 -0.44 -6.87 -20.04
CA THR A 133 0.57 -6.88 -18.99
C THR A 133 1.86 -6.22 -19.45
N ASN A 134 2.76 -5.92 -18.51
CA ASN A 134 4.08 -5.39 -18.81
C ASN A 134 4.88 -6.32 -19.76
N ARG A 135 4.61 -7.63 -19.75
CA ARG A 135 5.28 -8.57 -20.68
C ARG A 135 4.84 -8.37 -22.12
N ASP A 136 3.57 -8.04 -22.34
CA ASP A 136 3.01 -7.78 -23.68
C ASP A 136 3.54 -6.46 -24.27
N LEU A 137 3.84 -5.49 -23.40
CA LEU A 137 4.30 -4.15 -23.78
C LEU A 137 5.84 -4.05 -23.93
N ARG A 138 6.62 -4.86 -23.20
CA ARG A 138 8.07 -4.67 -23.02
C ARG A 138 8.87 -4.63 -24.32
N PHE A 139 8.46 -5.40 -25.33
CA PHE A 139 9.19 -5.56 -26.59
C PHE A 139 8.43 -4.98 -27.78
N GLU A 140 7.34 -4.26 -27.54
CA GLU A 140 6.54 -3.69 -28.60
C GLU A 140 7.19 -2.41 -29.15
N THR A 141 7.43 -2.39 -30.45
CA THR A 141 8.07 -1.27 -31.15
C THR A 141 7.04 -0.40 -31.88
N ARG A 142 5.88 -0.97 -32.24
CA ARG A 142 4.78 -0.24 -32.88
C ARG A 142 3.87 0.35 -31.80
N LEU A 143 4.26 1.53 -31.33
CA LEU A 143 3.60 2.21 -30.21
C LEU A 143 2.22 2.81 -30.54
N ASP A 144 1.97 3.08 -31.82
CA ASP A 144 0.74 3.75 -32.27
C ASP A 144 -0.36 2.74 -32.68
N GLN A 145 -0.08 1.43 -32.61
CA GLN A 145 -1.09 0.40 -32.85
C GLN A 145 -2.05 0.27 -31.64
N PRO A 146 -3.29 -0.19 -31.86
CA PRO A 146 -4.25 -0.38 -30.78
C PRO A 146 -3.87 -1.60 -29.91
N VAL A 147 -4.18 -1.52 -28.62
CA VAL A 147 -3.84 -2.55 -27.62
C VAL A 147 -4.55 -3.88 -27.88
N MET A 148 -5.71 -3.86 -28.54
CA MET A 148 -6.42 -5.09 -28.92
C MET A 148 -5.57 -6.07 -29.75
N ASN A 149 -4.56 -5.58 -30.46
CA ASN A 149 -3.68 -6.41 -31.30
C ASN A 149 -2.63 -7.19 -30.49
N ILE A 150 -2.35 -6.77 -29.25
CA ILE A 150 -1.28 -7.34 -28.41
C ILE A 150 -1.79 -7.94 -27.10
N MET A 151 -3.02 -7.61 -26.69
CA MET A 151 -3.60 -8.10 -25.44
C MET A 151 -3.80 -9.62 -25.45
N THR A 152 -3.87 -10.23 -24.27
CA THR A 152 -4.44 -11.57 -24.14
C THR A 152 -5.97 -11.46 -24.19
N PRO A 153 -6.64 -11.99 -25.23
CA PRO A 153 -8.06 -11.84 -25.43
C PRO A 153 -8.83 -12.76 -24.48
N ARG A 154 -10.11 -12.42 -24.23
CA ARG A 154 -10.97 -13.05 -23.23
C ARG A 154 -11.02 -14.58 -23.33
N GLU A 155 -10.99 -15.14 -24.54
CA GLU A 155 -11.10 -16.58 -24.77
C GLU A 155 -9.92 -17.38 -24.21
N ARG A 156 -8.77 -16.71 -24.00
CA ARG A 156 -7.56 -17.30 -23.41
C ARG A 156 -7.43 -16.99 -21.91
N LEU A 157 -8.38 -16.27 -21.32
CA LEU A 157 -8.36 -15.94 -19.89
C LEU A 157 -9.11 -17.01 -19.08
N VAL A 158 -8.57 -17.31 -17.90
CA VAL A 158 -9.29 -18.05 -16.87
C VAL A 158 -9.87 -17.04 -15.90
N THR A 159 -11.20 -16.98 -15.81
CA THR A 159 -11.93 -16.06 -14.93
C THR A 159 -12.69 -16.85 -13.86
N VAL A 160 -12.77 -16.31 -12.65
CA VAL A 160 -13.57 -16.83 -11.52
C VAL A 160 -14.84 -16.03 -11.32
#